data_AF-A0A3B8Q6Q9-F1
#
_entry.id   AF-A0A3B8Q6Q9-F1
#
_cell.length_a   1.000
_cell.length_b   1.000
_cell.length_c   1.000
_cell.angle_alpha   90.00
_cell.angle_beta   90.00
_cell.angle_gamma   90.00
#
_symmetry.space_group_name_H-M   'P 1'
#
loop_
_entity.id
_entity.type
_entity.pdbx_description
1 polymer ?
#
loop_
_entity_poly.entity_id
_entity_poly.type
_entity_poly.pdbx_seq_one_letter_code
_entity_poly.pdbx_strand_id
1 'polypeptide(L)'
;MAGTIKPRDSKELRQAVEWALNSGATLDVRGQGSKVALGKPMTCDQVLDLSGIAGIVDYAPEELVVTLRAGTPMREVEALLAQR
;
A
#
# COMPACT_ATOMS: atom_id res chain seq x y z
N MET A 1 -5.93 -9.79 -18.45
CA MET A 1 -5.09 -8.75 -17.83
C MET A 1 -5.93 -8.14 -16.73
N ALA A 2 -5.56 -8.32 -15.46
CA ALA A 2 -6.24 -7.64 -14.35
C ALA A 2 -5.96 -6.13 -14.47
N GLY A 3 -6.98 -5.30 -14.28
CA GLY A 3 -6.78 -3.86 -14.21
C GLY A 3 -6.08 -3.47 -12.90
N THR A 4 -5.57 -2.24 -12.83
CA THR A 4 -4.93 -1.70 -11.62
C THR A 4 -5.72 -0.49 -11.14
N ILE A 5 -6.15 -0.53 -9.89
CA ILE A 5 -6.75 0.58 -9.17
C ILE A 5 -5.69 1.16 -8.24
N LYS A 6 -5.40 2.46 -8.38
CA LYS A 6 -4.36 3.15 -7.60
C LYS A 6 -4.95 4.35 -6.87
N PRO A 7 -5.49 4.15 -5.65
CA PRO A 7 -6.05 5.24 -4.85
C PRO A 7 -4.94 6.20 -4.39
N ARG A 8 -5.30 7.49 -4.30
CA ARG A 8 -4.42 8.57 -3.86
C ARG A 8 -4.59 8.89 -2.37
N ASP A 9 -5.74 8.55 -1.81
CA ASP A 9 -6.08 8.80 -0.42
C ASP A 9 -7.02 7.73 0.16
N SER A 10 -7.35 7.87 1.44
CA SER A 10 -8.24 6.94 2.15
C SER A 10 -9.68 6.94 1.62
N LYS A 11 -10.14 8.04 1.00
CA LYS A 11 -11.50 8.14 0.44
C LYS A 11 -11.59 7.33 -0.86
N GLU A 12 -10.63 7.51 -1.76
CA GLU A 12 -10.54 6.72 -2.99
C GLU A 12 -10.31 5.23 -2.69
N LEU A 13 -9.49 4.92 -1.68
CA LEU A 13 -9.28 3.56 -1.22
C LEU A 13 -10.60 2.92 -0.74
N ARG A 14 -11.38 3.63 0.07
CA ARG A 14 -12.70 3.16 0.50
C ARG A 14 -13.60 2.88 -0.70
N GLN A 15 -13.67 3.82 -1.66
CA GLN A 15 -14.50 3.66 -2.86
C GLN A 15 -14.10 2.44 -3.69
N ALA A 16 -12.79 2.18 -3.84
CA ALA A 16 -12.29 1.00 -4.54
C ALA A 16 -12.72 -0.31 -3.87
N VAL A 17 -12.65 -0.36 -2.53
CA VAL A 17 -13.09 -1.54 -1.76
C VAL A 17 -14.60 -1.72 -1.83
N GLU A 18 -15.39 -0.64 -1.70
CA GLU A 18 -16.85 -0.67 -1.83
C GLU A 18 -17.28 -1.17 -3.22
N TRP A 19 -16.63 -0.68 -4.29
CA TRP A 19 -16.87 -1.16 -5.65
C TRP A 19 -16.58 -2.66 -5.78
N ALA A 20 -15.44 -3.14 -5.26
CA ALA A 20 -15.07 -4.55 -5.34
C ALA A 20 -16.06 -5.46 -4.60
N LEU A 21 -16.48 -5.05 -3.39
CA LEU A 21 -17.50 -5.75 -2.62
C LEU A 21 -18.83 -5.84 -3.38
N ASN A 22 -19.30 -4.72 -3.93
CA ASN A 22 -20.57 -4.68 -4.67
C ASN A 22 -20.54 -5.44 -6.00
N SER A 23 -19.36 -5.59 -6.60
CA SER A 23 -19.17 -6.31 -7.87
C SER A 23 -18.78 -7.79 -7.68
N GLY A 24 -18.50 -8.22 -6.45
CA GLY A 24 -17.92 -9.55 -6.17
C GLY A 24 -16.51 -9.71 -6.74
N ALA A 25 -15.81 -8.62 -7.04
CA ALA A 25 -14.47 -8.64 -7.63
C ALA A 25 -13.41 -8.91 -6.56
N THR A 26 -12.49 -9.82 -6.88
CA THR A 26 -11.33 -10.14 -6.05
C THR A 26 -10.21 -9.10 -6.24
N LEU A 27 -9.58 -8.70 -5.13
CA LEU A 27 -8.52 -7.69 -5.13
C LEU A 27 -7.18 -8.28 -4.69
N ASP A 28 -6.15 -8.07 -5.51
CA ASP A 28 -4.75 -8.28 -5.13
C ASP A 28 -4.20 -6.97 -4.53
N VAL A 29 -4.16 -6.91 -3.19
CA VAL A 29 -3.74 -5.73 -2.45
C VAL A 29 -2.22 -5.66 -2.37
N ARG A 30 -1.63 -4.60 -2.92
CA ARG A 30 -0.18 -4.44 -3.01
C ARG A 30 0.27 -3.09 -2.46
N GLY A 31 1.38 -3.10 -1.72
CA GLY A 31 2.22 -1.91 -1.55
C GLY A 31 3.12 -1.74 -2.78
N GLN A 32 4.44 -1.72 -2.58
CA GLN A 32 5.43 -1.64 -3.68
C GLN A 32 5.67 -2.98 -4.41
N GLY A 33 4.97 -4.06 -4.04
CA GLY A 33 5.04 -5.34 -4.75
C GLY A 33 6.33 -6.15 -4.59
N SER A 34 7.23 -5.78 -3.66
CA SER A 34 8.52 -6.48 -3.46
C SER A 34 8.39 -7.96 -3.08
N LYS A 35 7.22 -8.40 -2.60
CA LYS A 35 6.92 -9.76 -2.17
C LYS A 35 5.97 -10.54 -3.08
N VAL A 36 5.65 -10.04 -4.28
CA VAL A 36 4.70 -10.67 -5.22
C VAL A 36 5.11 -12.10 -5.61
N ALA A 37 6.41 -12.39 -5.63
CA ALA A 37 6.93 -13.73 -5.94
C ALA A 37 6.87 -14.71 -4.74
N LEU A 38 6.48 -14.26 -3.55
CA LEU A 38 6.40 -15.12 -2.38
C LEU A 38 5.03 -15.78 -2.27
N GLY A 39 5.02 -17.09 -2.03
CA GLY A 39 3.80 -17.86 -1.82
C GLY A 39 3.16 -18.36 -3.11
N LYS A 40 1.88 -18.72 -3.04
CA LYS A 40 1.14 -19.25 -4.18
C LYS A 40 0.69 -18.09 -5.08
N PRO A 41 0.91 -18.17 -6.41
CA PRO A 41 0.34 -17.21 -7.33
C PRO A 41 -1.18 -17.15 -7.18
N MET A 42 -1.70 -15.94 -6.95
CA MET A 42 -3.13 -15.68 -6.87
C MET A 42 -3.58 -14.99 -8.15
N THR A 43 -4.70 -15.44 -8.69
CA THR A 43 -5.39 -14.77 -9.80
C THR A 43 -6.53 -13.96 -9.21
N CYS A 44 -6.41 -12.64 -9.25
CA CYS A 44 -7.44 -11.72 -8.83
C CYS A 44 -7.93 -10.88 -10.02
N ASP A 45 -9.14 -10.35 -9.91
CA ASP A 45 -9.77 -9.56 -10.97
C ASP A 45 -9.10 -8.20 -11.15
N GLN A 46 -8.65 -7.58 -10.05
CA GLN A 46 -7.98 -6.28 -10.04
C GLN A 46 -6.80 -6.27 -9.07
N VAL A 47 -5.79 -5.47 -9.39
CA VAL A 47 -4.72 -5.09 -8.47
C VAL A 47 -5.13 -3.79 -7.76
N LEU A 48 -5.11 -3.79 -6.44
CA LEU A 48 -5.25 -2.58 -5.61
C LEU A 48 -3.87 -2.12 -5.16
N ASP A 49 -3.31 -1.13 -5.86
CA ASP A 49 -1.98 -0.57 -5.63
C ASP A 49 -2.02 0.59 -4.63
N LEU A 50 -1.55 0.35 -3.42
CA LEU A 50 -1.49 1.31 -2.32
C LEU A 50 -0.26 2.23 -2.38
N SER A 51 0.66 2.08 -3.34
CA SER A 51 1.88 2.91 -3.43
C SER A 51 1.58 4.40 -3.66
N GLY A 52 0.35 4.77 -4.06
CA GLY A 52 -0.11 6.15 -4.12
C GLY A 52 -0.37 6.80 -2.75
N ILE A 53 -0.52 5.99 -1.70
CA ILE A 53 -0.79 6.43 -0.33
C ILE A 53 0.50 6.28 0.49
N ALA A 54 1.48 7.12 0.19
CA ALA A 54 2.82 7.10 0.80
C ALA A 54 3.10 8.36 1.64
N GLY A 55 4.00 8.24 2.61
CA GLY A 55 4.49 9.34 3.43
C GLY A 55 4.62 8.98 4.91
N ILE A 56 5.55 9.65 5.58
CA ILE A 56 5.72 9.59 7.04
C ILE A 56 4.62 10.44 7.69
N VAL A 57 3.96 9.86 8.70
CA VAL A 57 2.89 10.52 9.47
C VAL A 57 3.46 11.11 10.76
N ASP A 58 4.29 10.34 11.45
CA ASP A 58 4.90 10.74 12.71
C ASP A 58 6.25 10.01 12.93
N TYR A 59 7.17 10.66 13.62
CA TYR A 59 8.46 10.08 14.00
C TYR A 59 8.81 10.48 15.43
N ALA A 60 8.75 9.51 16.33
CA ALA A 60 9.08 9.65 17.74
C ALA A 60 10.40 8.90 18.04
N PRO A 61 11.57 9.52 17.80
CA PRO A 61 12.86 8.85 17.93
C PRO A 61 13.18 8.41 19.36
N GLU A 62 12.76 9.17 20.37
CA GLU A 62 12.95 8.84 21.79
C GLU A 62 12.21 7.56 22.18
N GLU A 63 11.15 7.23 21.45
CA GLU A 63 10.31 6.03 21.65
C GLU A 63 10.67 4.91 20.66
N LEU A 64 11.59 5.15 19.71
CA LEU A 64 11.92 4.26 18.60
C LEU A 64 10.71 3.88 17.72
N VAL A 65 9.79 4.84 17.52
CA VAL A 65 8.55 4.64 16.76
C VAL A 65 8.51 5.51 15.50
N VAL A 66 8.10 4.92 14.38
CA VAL A 66 7.77 5.62 13.13
C VAL A 66 6.36 5.22 12.70
N THR A 67 5.50 6.20 12.47
CA THR A 67 4.17 6.00 11.87
C THR A 67 4.23 6.43 10.41
N LEU A 68 3.82 5.55 9.50
CA LEU A 68 3.91 5.77 8.06
C LEU A 68 2.66 5.26 7.33
N ARG A 69 2.41 5.80 6.14
CA ARG A 69 1.31 5.33 5.28
C ARG A 69 1.68 4.01 4.59
N ALA A 70 0.67 3.21 4.24
CA ALA A 70 0.84 1.85 3.73
C ALA A 70 1.68 1.73 2.43
N GLY A 71 1.71 2.79 1.61
CA GLY A 71 2.49 2.84 0.38
C GLY A 71 3.93 3.33 0.52
N THR A 72 4.35 3.74 1.73
CA THR A 72 5.66 4.38 1.96
C THR A 72 6.79 3.39 1.64
N PRO A 73 7.71 3.72 0.72
CA PRO A 73 8.79 2.82 0.35
C PRO A 73 9.85 2.77 1.46
N MET A 74 10.42 1.58 1.69
CA MET A 74 11.44 1.38 2.73
C MET A 74 12.66 2.30 2.57
N ARG A 75 13.06 2.65 1.35
CA ARG A 75 14.15 3.60 1.09
C ARG A 75 13.92 4.98 1.72
N GLU A 76 12.66 5.45 1.79
CA GLU A 76 12.33 6.72 2.43
C GLU A 76 12.42 6.61 3.95
N VAL A 77 12.04 5.46 4.51
CA VAL A 77 12.19 5.15 5.93
C VAL A 77 13.68 5.08 6.31
N GLU A 78 14.48 4.36 5.54
CA GLU A 78 15.93 4.26 5.73
C GLU A 78 16.59 5.65 5.66
N ALA A 79 16.20 6.48 4.68
CA ALA A 79 16.72 7.84 4.56
C ALA A 79 16.29 8.76 5.72
N LEU A 80 15.08 8.57 6.28
CA LEU A 80 14.66 9.27 7.50
C LEU A 80 15.54 8.88 8.69
N LEU A 81 15.76 7.58 8.87
CA LEU A 81 16.54 7.05 9.99
C LEU A 81 18.03 7.40 9.88
N ALA A 82 18.57 7.53 8.68
CA ALA A 82 19.96 7.88 8.41
C ALA A 82 20.29 9.38 8.55
N GLN A 83 19.29 10.25 8.79
CA GLN A 83 19.54 11.68 9.08
C GLN A 83 20.11 11.93 10.49
N ARG A 84 20.45 10.86 11.22
CA ARG A 84 21.15 10.86 12.50
C ARG A 84 22.39 10.00 12.41
#